data_AF-A0A2X3KJR5-F1
#
_entry.id   AF-A0A2X3KJR5-F1
#
_cell.length_a   1.000
_cell.length_b   1.000
_cell.length_c   1.000
_cell.angle_alpha   90.00
_cell.angle_beta   90.00
_cell.angle_gamma   90.00
#
_symmetry.space_group_name_H-M   'P 1'
#
loop_
_entity.id
_entity.type
_entity.pdbx_description
1 polymer ?
#
loop_
_entity_poly.entity_id
_entity_poly.type
_entity_poly.pdbx_seq_one_letter_code
_entity_poly.pdbx_strand_id
1 'polypeptide(L)'
;MLATFVSGKRVQLPALVAHAGVLLFAAGIVVSSVSRQEISLNLQPGQQVTLAGYTFRFERLDLQAKGNYTSEKAIVALFDHQQRIGELMPERRFYEARRQQMMEPSIRWNGIHDWYAVMGEKTGADRYAFRLYVQSGVRWIWGGRIVDDCGRIIKRMAGEEAR
;
A
#
# COMPACT_ATOMS: atom_id res chain seq x y z
N MET A 1 -26.39 41.43 -16.84
CA MET A 1 -25.61 41.38 -15.58
C MET A 1 -25.57 39.98 -14.91
N LEU A 2 -26.18 38.93 -15.49
CA LEU A 2 -26.12 37.55 -14.96
C LEU A 2 -25.08 36.65 -15.66
N ALA A 3 -24.71 36.94 -16.91
CA ALA A 3 -23.74 36.15 -17.68
C ALA A 3 -22.28 36.28 -17.18
N THR A 4 -21.93 37.42 -16.56
CA THR A 4 -20.58 37.69 -16.07
C THR A 4 -20.22 36.90 -14.81
N PHE A 5 -21.20 36.57 -13.97
CA PHE A 5 -20.98 35.78 -12.74
C PHE A 5 -20.76 34.29 -13.00
N VAL A 6 -21.34 33.75 -14.07
CA VAL A 6 -21.13 32.34 -14.47
C VAL A 6 -19.76 32.16 -15.14
N SER A 7 -19.28 33.19 -15.86
CA SER A 7 -17.99 33.18 -16.55
C SER A 7 -16.80 33.11 -15.58
N GLY A 8 -16.82 33.87 -14.47
CA GLY A 8 -15.73 33.88 -13.50
C GLY A 8 -15.53 32.55 -12.75
N LYS A 9 -16.61 31.82 -12.46
CA LYS A 9 -16.52 30.51 -11.77
C LYS A 9 -15.87 29.43 -12.64
N ARG A 10 -16.11 29.44 -13.96
CA ARG A 10 -15.54 28.43 -14.88
C ARG A 10 -14.01 28.55 -15.01
N VAL A 11 -13.45 29.76 -14.89
CA VAL A 11 -12.01 30.00 -14.99
C VAL A 11 -11.27 29.62 -13.69
N GLN A 12 -11.93 29.69 -12.53
CA GLN A 12 -11.31 29.42 -11.23
C GLN A 12 -11.35 27.94 -10.80
N LEU A 13 -12.38 27.18 -11.22
CA LEU A 13 -12.54 25.77 -10.85
C LEU A 13 -11.32 24.90 -11.18
N PRO A 14 -10.69 24.98 -12.37
CA PRO A 14 -9.53 24.16 -12.69
C PRO A 14 -8.31 24.48 -11.80
N ALA A 15 -8.12 25.75 -11.46
CA ALA A 15 -7.04 26.18 -10.57
C ALA A 15 -7.25 25.71 -9.13
N LEU A 16 -8.50 25.73 -8.65
CA LEU A 16 -8.86 25.20 -7.33
C LEU A 16 -8.67 23.68 -7.25
N VAL A 17 -9.06 22.94 -8.29
CA VAL A 17 -8.84 21.49 -8.38
C VAL A 17 -7.35 21.16 -8.36
N ALA A 18 -6.54 21.90 -9.12
CA ALA A 18 -5.08 21.71 -9.12
C ALA A 18 -4.47 21.94 -7.72
N HIS A 19 -4.81 23.06 -7.06
CA HIS A 19 -4.32 23.35 -5.70
C HIS A 19 -4.84 22.35 -4.66
N ALA A 20 -6.08 21.88 -4.79
CA ALA A 20 -6.61 20.83 -3.93
C ALA A 20 -5.82 19.52 -4.08
N GLY A 21 -5.36 19.18 -5.29
CA GLY A 21 -4.47 18.06 -5.53
C GLY A 21 -3.12 18.19 -4.80
N VAL A 22 -2.52 19.39 -4.81
CA VAL A 22 -1.29 19.68 -4.05
C VAL A 22 -1.50 19.56 -2.54
N LEU A 23 -2.61 20.09 -2.01
CA LEU A 23 -2.94 19.96 -0.59
C LEU A 23 -3.17 18.50 -0.19
N LEU A 24 -3.88 17.72 -1.02
CA LEU A 24 -4.10 16.30 -0.78
C LEU A 24 -2.78 15.51 -0.81
N PHE A 25 -1.89 15.83 -1.73
CA PHE A 25 -0.55 15.24 -1.81
C PHE A 25 0.27 15.52 -0.54
N ALA A 26 0.32 16.79 -0.11
CA ALA A 26 1.02 17.19 1.11
C ALA A 26 0.43 16.53 2.37
N ALA A 27 -0.90 16.49 2.48
CA ALA A 27 -1.58 15.80 3.58
C ALA A 27 -1.26 14.29 3.56
N GLY A 28 -1.24 13.66 2.38
CA GLY A 28 -0.83 12.27 2.21
C GLY A 28 0.58 11.99 2.72
N ILE A 29 1.55 12.86 2.41
CA ILE A 29 2.93 12.75 2.91
C ILE A 29 2.94 12.78 4.44
N VAL A 30 2.33 13.80 5.06
CA VAL A 30 2.31 13.97 6.51
C VAL A 30 1.69 12.74 7.18
N VAL A 31 0.50 12.33 6.73
CA VAL A 31 -0.21 11.15 7.25
C VAL A 31 0.64 9.88 7.09
N SER A 32 1.26 9.68 5.92
CA SER A 32 2.12 8.52 5.67
C SER A 32 3.36 8.46 6.53
N SER A 33 3.88 9.62 6.94
CA SER A 33 5.05 9.69 7.82
C SER A 33 4.69 9.38 9.26
N VAL A 34 3.57 9.92 9.77
CA VAL A 34 3.18 9.74 11.18
C VAL A 34 2.46 8.42 11.47
N SER A 35 1.82 7.83 10.47
CA SER A 35 1.02 6.60 10.64
C SER A 35 1.81 5.30 10.49
N ARG A 36 3.10 5.38 10.12
CA ARG A 36 3.92 4.20 9.91
C ARG A 36 4.18 3.48 11.23
N GLN A 37 3.65 2.27 11.35
CA GLN A 37 3.92 1.36 12.46
C GLN A 37 4.55 0.09 11.92
N GLU A 38 5.59 -0.39 12.59
CA GLU A 38 6.32 -1.59 12.19
C GLU A 38 6.63 -2.47 13.39
N ILE A 39 6.62 -3.78 13.16
CA ILE A 39 7.05 -4.76 14.16
C ILE A 39 7.83 -5.88 13.47
N SER A 40 8.92 -6.28 14.11
CA SER A 40 9.76 -7.40 13.69
C SER A 40 9.73 -8.48 14.76
N LEU A 41 9.28 -9.68 14.42
CA LEU A 41 9.14 -10.79 15.36
C LEU A 41 9.26 -12.13 14.65
N ASN A 42 9.50 -13.19 15.42
CA ASN A 42 9.48 -14.56 14.90
C ASN A 42 8.12 -15.18 15.16
N LEU A 43 7.46 -15.69 14.10
CA LEU A 43 6.17 -16.35 14.20
C LEU A 43 6.26 -17.82 13.77
N GLN A 44 5.40 -18.63 14.38
CA GLN A 44 5.11 -20.01 13.99
C GLN A 44 3.70 -20.11 13.37
N PRO A 45 3.44 -21.09 12.50
CA PRO A 45 2.08 -21.35 12.02
C PRO A 45 1.11 -21.50 13.20
N GLY A 46 -0.05 -20.85 13.11
CA GLY A 46 -1.05 -20.73 14.17
C GLY A 46 -0.89 -19.50 15.09
N GLN A 47 0.27 -18.83 15.09
CA GLN A 47 0.47 -17.63 15.91
C GLN A 47 -0.09 -16.37 15.26
N GLN A 48 -0.45 -15.41 16.10
CA GLN A 48 -0.95 -14.11 15.68
C GLN A 48 -0.25 -12.98 16.41
N VAL A 49 -0.24 -11.81 15.77
CA VAL A 49 0.30 -10.57 16.31
C VAL A 49 -0.62 -9.41 15.95
N THR A 50 -0.78 -8.48 16.88
CA THR A 50 -1.60 -7.28 16.68
C THR A 50 -0.68 -6.09 16.46
N LEU A 51 -0.95 -5.31 15.41
CA LEU A 51 -0.22 -4.10 15.05
C LEU A 51 -1.22 -3.04 14.55
N ALA A 52 -1.15 -1.83 15.10
CA ALA A 52 -2.03 -0.71 14.72
C ALA A 52 -3.53 -1.02 14.78
N GLY A 53 -3.97 -1.93 15.67
CA GLY A 53 -5.37 -2.38 15.78
C GLY A 53 -5.74 -3.54 14.83
N TYR A 54 -4.86 -3.93 13.91
CA TYR A 54 -5.05 -5.08 13.01
C TYR A 54 -4.38 -6.32 13.55
N THR A 55 -4.99 -7.49 13.34
CA THR A 55 -4.42 -8.78 13.73
C THR A 55 -3.93 -9.53 12.50
N PHE A 56 -2.65 -9.87 12.52
CA PHE A 56 -1.98 -10.69 11.52
C PHE A 56 -1.83 -12.09 12.08
N ARG A 57 -2.43 -13.08 11.43
CA ARG A 57 -2.37 -14.49 11.85
C ARG A 57 -1.62 -15.29 10.81
N PHE A 58 -0.48 -15.86 11.20
CA PHE A 58 0.25 -16.77 10.33
C PHE A 58 -0.49 -18.12 10.31
N GLU A 59 -1.22 -18.41 9.23
CA GLU A 59 -2.08 -19.59 9.15
C GLU A 59 -1.28 -20.83 8.79
N ARG A 60 -0.49 -20.77 7.72
CA ARG A 60 0.29 -21.90 7.23
C ARG A 60 1.43 -21.46 6.32
N LEU A 61 2.36 -22.38 6.09
CA LEU A 61 3.42 -22.24 5.12
C LEU A 61 3.20 -23.22 3.95
N ASP A 62 3.10 -22.69 2.73
CA ASP A 62 3.00 -23.47 1.51
C ASP A 62 4.40 -23.58 0.88
N LEU A 63 4.97 -24.77 0.88
CA LEU A 63 6.25 -25.09 0.24
C LEU A 63 5.98 -25.58 -1.19
N GLN A 64 6.55 -24.91 -2.19
CA GLN A 64 6.40 -25.25 -3.59
C GLN A 64 7.77 -25.41 -4.25
N ALA A 65 8.02 -26.57 -4.86
CA ALA A 65 9.15 -26.74 -5.75
C ALA A 65 8.68 -26.48 -7.19
N LYS A 66 9.19 -25.42 -7.81
CA LYS A 66 9.03 -25.18 -9.25
C LYS A 66 10.33 -25.54 -9.94
N GLY A 67 10.27 -25.93 -11.21
CA GLY A 67 11.46 -26.42 -11.95
C GLY A 67 12.67 -25.49 -11.97
N ASN A 68 12.49 -24.20 -11.67
CA ASN A 68 13.57 -23.21 -11.64
C ASN A 68 13.91 -22.67 -10.24
N TYR A 69 13.04 -22.89 -9.23
CA TYR A 69 13.23 -22.39 -7.86
C TYR A 69 12.34 -23.12 -6.86
N THR A 70 12.80 -23.22 -5.62
CA THR A 70 11.96 -23.57 -4.48
C THR A 70 11.37 -22.31 -3.87
N SER A 71 10.11 -22.36 -3.46
CA SER A 71 9.34 -21.24 -2.92
C SER A 71 8.76 -21.63 -1.58
N GLU A 72 8.99 -20.81 -0.57
CA GLU A 72 8.31 -20.88 0.71
C GLU A 72 7.34 -19.70 0.80
N LYS A 73 6.05 -19.97 0.80
CA LYS A 73 5.02 -18.93 0.84
C LYS A 73 4.28 -18.97 2.17
N ALA A 74 4.37 -17.91 2.95
CA ALA A 74 3.63 -17.81 4.19
C ALA A 74 2.24 -17.21 3.92
N ILE A 75 1.20 -17.84 4.44
CA ILE A 75 -0.18 -17.34 4.36
C ILE A 75 -0.48 -16.63 5.67
N VAL A 76 -0.56 -15.29 5.61
CA VAL A 76 -0.83 -14.44 6.77
C VAL A 76 -2.22 -13.83 6.60
N ALA A 77 -3.20 -14.34 7.33
CA ALA A 77 -4.54 -13.76 7.33
C ALA A 77 -4.56 -12.45 8.11
N LEU A 78 -5.29 -11.47 7.59
CA LEU A 78 -5.42 -10.13 8.13
C LEU A 78 -6.84 -9.90 8.63
N PHE A 79 -6.94 -9.47 9.88
CA PHE A 79 -8.19 -9.23 10.58
C PHE A 79 -8.26 -7.79 11.07
N ASP A 80 -9.44 -7.19 10.92
CA ASP A 80 -9.84 -5.99 11.63
C ASP A 80 -10.80 -6.42 12.74
N HIS A 81 -10.37 -6.32 13.99
CA HIS A 81 -11.05 -6.91 15.15
C HIS A 81 -11.30 -8.43 14.96
N GLN A 82 -12.55 -8.82 14.70
CA GLN A 82 -12.99 -10.21 14.47
C GLN A 82 -13.25 -10.51 12.99
N GLN A 83 -13.27 -9.50 12.12
CA GLN A 83 -13.60 -9.66 10.72
C GLN A 83 -12.33 -9.89 9.88
N ARG A 84 -12.30 -11.00 9.13
CA ARG A 84 -11.24 -11.23 8.14
C ARG A 84 -11.41 -10.23 7.01
N ILE A 85 -10.49 -9.27 6.92
CA ILE A 85 -10.46 -8.31 5.81
C ILE A 85 -9.69 -8.88 4.62
N GLY A 86 -8.81 -9.88 4.84
CA GLY A 86 -8.25 -10.77 3.82
C GLY A 86 -6.91 -11.38 4.19
N GLU A 87 -5.90 -11.36 3.32
CA GLU A 87 -4.63 -12.06 3.54
C GLU A 87 -3.43 -11.43 2.81
N LEU A 88 -2.24 -11.70 3.34
CA LEU A 88 -0.92 -11.35 2.82
C LEU A 88 -0.14 -12.66 2.60
N MET A 89 0.51 -12.79 1.45
CA MET A 89 1.20 -14.00 1.02
C MET A 89 2.68 -13.74 0.73
N PRO A 90 3.52 -13.33 1.70
CA PRO A 90 4.94 -13.12 1.45
C PRO A 90 5.61 -14.43 1.02
N GLU A 91 6.57 -14.34 0.10
CA GLU A 91 7.19 -15.50 -0.54
C GLU A 91 8.72 -15.39 -0.47
N ARG A 92 9.39 -16.50 -0.16
CA ARG A 92 10.84 -16.64 -0.21
C ARG A 92 11.21 -17.61 -1.32
N ARG A 93 11.93 -17.14 -2.33
CA ARG A 93 12.34 -17.93 -3.49
C ARG A 93 13.82 -18.27 -3.39
N PHE A 94 14.16 -19.53 -3.53
CA PHE A 94 15.53 -20.00 -3.60
C PHE A 94 15.82 -20.58 -4.99
N TYR A 95 16.75 -19.97 -5.69
CA TYR A 95 17.18 -20.36 -7.03
C TYR A 95 18.42 -21.24 -6.93
N GLU A 96 18.25 -22.55 -7.10
CA GLU A 96 19.33 -23.53 -6.97
C GLU A 96 20.48 -23.26 -7.96
N ALA A 97 20.16 -22.97 -9.22
CA ALA A 97 21.13 -22.73 -10.28
C ALA A 97 22.10 -21.56 -9.99
N ARG A 98 21.66 -20.56 -9.22
CA ARG A 98 22.46 -19.38 -8.86
C ARG A 98 22.85 -19.34 -7.37
N ARG A 99 22.41 -20.34 -6.59
CA ARG A 99 22.47 -20.36 -5.11
C ARG A 99 22.04 -19.02 -4.49
N GLN A 100 20.98 -18.42 -5.03
CA GLN A 100 20.52 -17.09 -4.63
C GLN A 100 19.14 -17.18 -3.96
N GLN A 101 18.99 -16.53 -2.81
CA GLN A 101 17.71 -16.36 -2.12
C GLN A 101 17.13 -14.98 -2.41
N MET A 102 15.86 -14.91 -2.80
CA MET A 102 15.10 -13.69 -3.00
C MET A 102 13.86 -13.69 -2.10
N MET A 103 13.47 -12.51 -1.63
CA MET A 103 12.28 -12.31 -0.81
C MET A 103 11.29 -11.43 -1.57
N GLU A 104 10.07 -11.90 -1.72
CA GLU A 104 8.95 -11.17 -2.31
C GLU A 104 8.04 -10.71 -1.16
N PRO A 105 8.00 -9.40 -0.88
CA PRO A 105 7.07 -8.87 0.10
C PRO A 105 5.63 -9.02 -0.41
N SER A 106 4.69 -9.24 0.51
CA SER A 106 3.27 -9.14 0.18
C SER A 106 2.73 -7.82 0.67
N ILE A 107 1.92 -7.20 -0.18
CA ILE A 107 1.31 -5.90 0.07
C ILE A 107 -0.18 -6.05 -0.15
N ARG A 108 -0.94 -5.49 0.78
CA ARG A 108 -2.38 -5.35 0.68
C ARG A 108 -2.75 -3.94 1.04
N TRP A 109 -3.79 -3.43 0.42
CA TRP A 109 -4.19 -2.04 0.61
C TRP A 109 -5.71 -1.93 0.63
N ASN A 110 -6.20 -0.87 1.27
CA ASN A 110 -7.57 -0.40 1.13
C ASN A 110 -7.53 1.09 0.72
N GLY A 111 -8.60 1.88 0.93
CA GLY A 111 -8.61 3.30 0.58
C GLY A 111 -7.70 4.21 1.43
N ILE A 112 -7.30 3.75 2.62
CA ILE A 112 -6.66 4.56 3.68
C ILE A 112 -5.35 3.94 4.17
N HIS A 113 -5.35 2.62 4.40
CA HIS A 113 -4.30 1.83 4.99
C HIS A 113 -3.68 0.86 3.97
N ASP A 114 -2.38 0.67 4.11
CA ASP A 114 -1.52 -0.21 3.38
C ASP A 114 -0.83 -1.13 4.40
N TRP A 115 -1.05 -2.45 4.26
CA TRP A 115 -0.46 -3.49 5.07
C TRP A 115 0.62 -4.22 4.30
N TYR A 116 1.78 -4.37 4.92
CA TYR A 116 2.93 -5.03 4.33
C TYR A 116 3.34 -6.19 5.22
N ALA A 117 3.65 -7.32 4.60
CA ALA A 117 4.30 -8.44 5.27
C ALA A 117 5.55 -8.84 4.50
N VAL A 118 6.65 -8.96 5.21
CA VAL A 118 7.92 -9.46 4.70
C VAL A 118 8.29 -10.68 5.51
N MET A 119 8.54 -11.79 4.82
CA MET A 119 9.05 -13.01 5.41
C MET A 119 10.57 -13.03 5.25
N GLY A 120 11.27 -13.04 6.37
CA GLY A 120 12.71 -13.14 6.46
C GLY A 120 13.21 -14.58 6.57
N GLU A 121 14.37 -14.74 7.21
CA GLU A 121 14.99 -16.04 7.38
C GLU A 121 14.27 -16.91 8.42
N LYS A 122 14.46 -18.21 8.25
CA LYS A 122 14.02 -19.22 9.20
C LYS A 122 14.95 -19.18 10.43
N THR A 123 14.39 -18.89 11.60
CA THR A 123 15.14 -18.71 12.87
C THR A 123 15.05 -19.95 13.78
N GLY A 124 14.37 -21.02 13.35
CA GLY A 124 14.26 -22.29 14.09
C GLY A 124 13.51 -23.36 13.28
N ALA A 125 13.17 -24.50 13.88
CA ALA A 125 12.54 -25.62 13.17
C ALA A 125 11.23 -25.23 12.43
N ASP A 126 10.37 -24.41 13.05
CA ASP A 126 9.12 -23.89 12.46
C ASP A 126 8.91 -22.40 12.72
N ARG A 127 10.01 -21.65 12.93
CA ARG A 127 9.99 -20.22 13.23
C ARG A 127 10.53 -19.42 12.07
N TYR A 128 9.79 -18.40 11.67
CA TYR A 128 10.18 -17.48 10.60
C TYR A 128 10.16 -16.05 11.10
N ALA A 129 11.19 -15.29 10.75
CA ALA A 129 11.22 -13.87 11.00
C ALA A 129 10.20 -13.18 10.09
N PHE A 130 9.28 -12.41 10.68
CA PHE A 130 8.36 -11.55 9.97
C PHE A 130 8.66 -10.09 10.30
N ARG A 131 8.59 -9.25 9.27
CA ARG A 131 8.47 -7.80 9.44
C ARG A 131 7.12 -7.38 8.88
N LEU A 132 6.28 -6.85 9.76
CA LEU A 132 4.93 -6.40 9.43
C LEU A 132 4.88 -4.89 9.55
N TYR A 133 4.20 -4.25 8.60
CA TYR A 133 4.04 -2.80 8.58
C TYR A 133 2.57 -2.47 8.33
N VAL A 134 2.08 -1.45 9.06
CA VAL A 134 0.83 -0.77 8.73
C VAL A 134 1.19 0.68 8.47
N GLN A 135 0.87 1.18 7.29
CA GLN A 135 1.09 2.57 6.91
C GLN A 135 -0.20 3.11 6.31
N SER A 136 -0.49 4.39 6.50
CA SER A 136 -1.72 5.02 5.99
C SER A 136 -1.39 6.22 5.12
N GLY A 137 -2.26 6.60 4.18
CA GLY A 137 -2.12 7.84 3.42
C GLY A 137 -1.16 7.80 2.22
N VAL A 138 -0.46 6.68 1.96
CA VAL A 138 0.39 6.53 0.77
C VAL A 138 -0.44 6.72 -0.51
N ARG A 139 -1.66 6.19 -0.53
CA ARG A 139 -2.59 6.36 -1.66
C ARG A 139 -3.03 7.80 -1.89
N TRP A 140 -3.07 8.65 -0.85
CA TRP A 140 -3.46 10.05 -0.99
C TRP A 140 -2.36 10.86 -1.67
N ILE A 141 -1.10 10.43 -1.56
CA ILE A 141 0.02 10.98 -2.33
C ILE A 141 -0.26 10.78 -3.82
N TRP A 142 -0.52 9.55 -4.23
CA TRP A 142 -0.84 9.25 -5.64
C TRP A 142 -2.15 9.89 -6.11
N GLY A 143 -3.18 9.88 -5.25
CA GLY A 143 -4.46 10.52 -5.53
C GLY A 143 -4.34 12.03 -5.72
N GLY A 144 -3.59 12.72 -4.86
CA GLY A 144 -3.30 14.14 -4.98
C GLY A 144 -2.60 14.49 -6.28
N ARG A 145 -1.61 13.67 -6.68
CA ARG A 145 -0.89 13.84 -7.96
C ARG A 145 -1.84 13.73 -9.16
N ILE A 146 -2.74 12.75 -9.16
CA ILE A 146 -3.74 12.55 -10.22
C ILE A 146 -4.71 13.73 -10.30
N VAL A 147 -5.24 14.18 -9.15
CA VAL A 147 -6.18 15.31 -9.09
C VAL A 147 -5.52 16.59 -9.61
N ASP A 148 -4.27 16.83 -9.22
CA ASP A 148 -3.48 17.97 -9.68
C ASP A 148 -3.24 17.94 -11.21
N ASP A 149 -2.85 16.78 -11.76
CA ASP A 149 -2.74 16.60 -13.21
C ASP A 149 -4.05 16.85 -13.94
N CYS A 150 -5.16 16.27 -13.47
CA CYS A 150 -6.47 16.48 -14.06
C CYS A 150 -6.86 17.97 -14.05
N GLY A 151 -6.63 18.68 -12.94
CA GLY A 151 -6.89 20.12 -12.84
C GLY A 151 -6.10 20.93 -13.87
N ARG A 152 -4.82 20.61 -14.07
CA ARG A 152 -3.98 21.24 -15.11
C ARG A 152 -4.43 20.93 -16.53
N ILE A 153 -4.80 19.68 -16.81
CA ILE A 153 -5.28 19.26 -18.14
C ILE A 153 -6.58 20.00 -18.47
N ILE A 154 -7.53 20.05 -17.54
CA ILE A 154 -8.80 20.78 -17.72
C ILE A 154 -8.52 22.27 -17.98
N LYS A 155 -7.61 22.88 -17.22
CA LYS A 155 -7.21 24.28 -17.44
C LYS A 155 -6.63 24.50 -18.83
N ARG A 156 -5.78 23.57 -19.30
CA ARG A 156 -5.16 23.65 -20.62
C ARG A 156 -6.19 23.54 -21.74
N MET A 157 -7.09 22.55 -21.68
CA MET A 157 -8.13 22.35 -22.69
C MET A 157 -9.08 23.57 -22.78
N ALA A 158 -9.47 24.13 -21.63
CA ALA A 158 -10.28 25.35 -21.60
C ALA A 158 -9.55 26.60 -22.17
N GLY A 159 -8.22 26.59 -22.20
CA GLY A 159 -7.41 27.65 -22.83
C GLY A 159 -7.20 27.44 -24.33
N GLU A 160 -7.23 26.19 -24.81
CA GLU A 160 -7.16 25.85 -26.25
C GLU A 160 -8.49 26.13 -26.97
N GLU A 161 -9.65 25.94 -26.32
CA GLU A 161 -10.97 26.28 -26.90
C GLU A 161 -11.26 27.79 -27.00
N ALA A 162 -10.47 28.64 -26.30
CA ALA A 162 -10.64 30.09 -26.28
C ALA A 162 -9.75 30.85 -27.29
N ARG A 163 -8.96 30.12 -28.10
CA ARG A 163 -8.11 30.65 -29.17
C ARG A 163 -8.68 30.33 -30.54
#